data_AF-A0A4Q9LDV2-F1
#
_entry.id   AF-A0A4Q9LDV2-F1
#
_cell.length_a   1.000
_cell.length_b   1.000
_cell.length_c   1.000
_cell.angle_alpha   90.00
_cell.angle_beta   90.00
_cell.angle_gamma   90.00
#
_symmetry.space_group_name_H-M   'P 1'
#
loop_
_entity.id
_entity.type
_entity.pdbx_description
1 polymer ?
#
loop_
_entity_poly.entity_id
_entity_poly.type
_entity_poly.pdbx_seq_one_letter_code
_entity_poly.pdbx_strand_id
1 'polypeptide(L)'
;ILDNEYAEIRLDTRIKTDAKIRNNIPKIFILDKKKNKITLIEVGITSQDSLQIVETEKLRKYDLLANELGLIYKCSVEIIPYVMTWDGIVTKYHKSHLKRLEMPMNVEAYIQSIVLKKTVETISFDRRRGLESGLNAEESWERASMGVIMRSEMHEELNTLFKTSE
;
A
#
# COMPACT_ATOMS: atom_id res chain seq x y z
N ILE A 1 -10.84 16.45 -3.72
CA ILE A 1 -12.05 15.58 -3.74
C ILE A 1 -12.46 15.46 -5.20
N LEU A 2 -12.69 14.23 -5.67
CA LEU A 2 -13.25 13.97 -6.98
C LEU A 2 -14.68 13.46 -6.75
N ASP A 3 -15.67 14.11 -7.31
CA ASP A 3 -17.08 13.71 -7.15
C ASP A 3 -17.78 13.77 -8.50
N ASN A 4 -18.43 12.66 -8.88
CA ASN A 4 -19.22 12.57 -10.10
C ASN A 4 -20.49 11.74 -9.85
N GLU A 5 -21.26 11.49 -10.91
CA GLU A 5 -22.52 10.72 -10.82
C GLU A 5 -22.34 9.26 -10.35
N TYR A 6 -21.14 8.69 -10.51
CA TYR A 6 -20.84 7.29 -10.20
C TYR A 6 -20.17 7.08 -8.85
N ALA A 7 -19.24 7.97 -8.49
CA ALA A 7 -18.42 7.79 -7.31
C ALA A 7 -17.95 9.12 -6.72
N GLU A 8 -17.70 9.08 -5.41
CA GLU A 8 -16.96 10.12 -4.71
C GLU A 8 -15.65 9.56 -4.15
N ILE A 9 -14.53 10.21 -4.48
CA ILE A 9 -13.19 9.83 -4.02
C ILE A 9 -12.57 10.99 -3.24
N ARG A 10 -12.13 10.70 -2.02
CA ARG A 10 -11.41 11.65 -1.16
C ARG A 10 -10.08 11.06 -0.74
N LEU A 11 -9.03 11.88 -0.77
CA LEU A 11 -7.67 11.51 -0.36
C LEU A 11 -7.28 12.35 0.84
N ASP A 12 -6.74 11.71 1.88
CA ASP A 12 -6.26 12.35 3.13
C ASP A 12 -7.23 13.41 3.69
N THR A 13 -8.54 13.18 3.51
CA THR A 13 -9.58 14.14 3.85
C THR A 13 -10.28 13.71 5.12
N ARG A 14 -10.47 14.66 6.04
CA ARG A 14 -11.27 14.43 7.26
C ARG A 14 -12.73 14.20 6.91
N ILE A 15 -13.27 13.09 7.39
CA ILE A 15 -14.69 12.77 7.26
C ILE A 15 -15.43 13.34 8.47
N LYS A 16 -16.41 14.19 8.18
CA LYS A 16 -17.32 14.70 9.22
C LYS A 16 -18.32 13.62 9.56
N THR A 17 -18.49 13.40 10.86
CA THR A 17 -19.46 12.47 11.42
C THR A 17 -20.07 13.12 12.68
N ASP A 18 -21.20 12.60 13.15
CA ASP A 18 -21.95 13.19 14.26
C ASP A 18 -21.32 12.84 15.61
N ALA A 19 -20.73 11.64 15.72
CA ALA A 19 -19.93 11.20 16.85
C ALA A 19 -18.48 11.72 16.75
N LYS A 20 -17.88 11.99 17.90
CA LYS A 20 -16.45 12.38 17.96
C LYS A 20 -15.56 11.15 17.76
N ILE A 21 -15.20 10.86 16.51
CA ILE A 21 -14.25 9.80 16.17
C ILE A 21 -12.82 10.35 16.04
N ARG A 22 -11.87 9.72 16.74
CA ARG A 22 -10.44 10.10 16.70
C ARG A 22 -9.80 9.80 15.34
N ASN A 23 -10.11 8.64 14.76
CA ASN A 23 -9.55 8.19 13.49
C ASN A 23 -10.56 8.42 12.36
N ASN A 24 -10.67 9.66 11.88
CA ASN A 24 -11.62 10.04 10.81
C ASN A 24 -10.96 10.61 9.55
N ILE A 25 -9.67 10.33 9.35
CA ILE A 25 -8.91 10.75 8.17
C ILE A 25 -8.32 9.49 7.52
N PRO A 26 -9.11 8.72 6.75
CA PRO A 26 -8.58 7.61 5.99
C PRO A 26 -7.67 8.11 4.86
N LYS A 27 -6.69 7.29 4.46
CA LYS A 27 -5.83 7.61 3.30
C LYS A 27 -6.64 7.79 2.03
N ILE A 28 -7.56 6.87 1.76
CA ILE A 28 -8.49 6.94 0.64
C ILE A 28 -9.89 6.59 1.12
N PHE A 29 -10.84 7.40 0.72
CA PHE A 29 -12.27 7.15 0.85
C PHE A 29 -12.86 7.03 -0.55
N ILE A 30 -13.62 5.99 -0.80
CA ILE A 30 -14.35 5.77 -2.05
C ILE A 30 -15.80 5.48 -1.69
N LEU A 31 -16.74 6.28 -2.16
CA LEU A 31 -18.17 5.97 -2.16
C LEU A 31 -18.57 5.60 -3.58
N ASP A 32 -18.89 4.33 -3.81
CA ASP A 32 -19.54 3.87 -5.03
C ASP A 32 -21.05 4.12 -4.90
N LYS A 33 -21.55 5.11 -5.65
CA LYS A 33 -22.96 5.53 -5.59
C LYS A 33 -23.90 4.51 -6.25
N LYS A 34 -23.39 3.68 -7.18
CA LYS A 34 -24.17 2.63 -7.85
C LYS A 34 -24.29 1.39 -6.97
N LYS A 35 -23.19 0.94 -6.38
CA LYS A 35 -23.17 -0.24 -5.49
C LYS A 35 -23.63 0.10 -4.07
N ASN A 36 -23.84 1.38 -3.75
CA ASN A 36 -24.10 1.89 -2.41
C ASN A 36 -23.13 1.29 -1.38
N LYS A 37 -21.83 1.48 -1.65
CA LYS A 37 -20.74 0.90 -0.88
C LYS A 37 -19.66 1.93 -0.65
N ILE A 38 -19.19 2.02 0.60
CA ILE A 38 -18.02 2.80 0.97
C ILE A 38 -16.83 1.85 1.11
N THR A 39 -15.68 2.25 0.61
CA THR A 39 -14.41 1.59 0.83
C THR A 39 -13.41 2.57 1.44
N LEU A 40 -12.91 2.22 2.61
CA LEU A 40 -11.83 2.92 3.30
C LEU A 40 -10.53 2.18 3.04
N ILE A 41 -9.56 2.81 2.39
CA ILE A 41 -8.27 2.20 2.10
C ILE A 41 -7.21 2.85 2.97
N GLU A 42 -6.40 2.00 3.58
CA GLU A 42 -5.27 2.39 4.41
C GLU A 42 -3.99 1.76 3.90
N VAL A 43 -3.07 2.59 3.43
CA VAL A 43 -1.80 2.13 2.87
C VAL A 43 -0.73 2.12 3.96
N GLY A 44 0.11 1.08 4.00
CA GLY A 44 1.26 1.00 4.90
C GLY A 44 2.45 0.30 4.26
N ILE A 45 3.63 0.88 4.41
CA ILE A 45 4.90 0.22 4.10
C ILE A 45 5.58 -0.13 5.43
N THR A 46 6.03 -1.38 5.59
CA THR A 46 6.56 -1.88 6.87
C THR A 46 7.67 -2.91 6.69
N SER A 47 8.28 -3.35 7.79
CA SER A 47 9.21 -4.48 7.77
C SER A 47 8.46 -5.80 7.71
N GLN A 48 9.13 -6.85 7.26
CA GLN A 48 8.55 -8.20 7.17
C GLN A 48 8.01 -8.69 8.53
N ASP A 49 8.73 -8.43 9.62
CA ASP A 49 8.36 -8.86 10.98
C ASP A 49 7.06 -8.22 11.48
N SER A 50 6.76 -7.00 11.01
CA SER A 50 5.60 -6.23 11.47
C SER A 50 4.39 -6.35 10.54
N LEU A 51 4.54 -7.04 9.41
CA LEU A 51 3.58 -7.01 8.30
C LEU A 51 2.14 -7.39 8.73
N GLN A 52 1.99 -8.50 9.46
CA GLN A 52 0.67 -8.96 9.93
C GLN A 52 0.08 -8.06 11.02
N ILE A 53 0.94 -7.53 11.90
CA ILE A 53 0.52 -6.65 13.00
C ILE A 53 -0.03 -5.35 12.41
N VAL A 54 0.73 -4.70 11.51
CA VAL A 54 0.33 -3.44 10.87
C VAL A 54 -0.94 -3.60 10.04
N GLU A 55 -1.11 -4.71 9.31
CA GLU A 55 -2.33 -5.00 8.58
C GLU A 55 -3.55 -5.07 9.51
N THR A 56 -3.42 -5.79 10.63
CA THR A 56 -4.49 -5.96 11.63
C THR A 56 -4.81 -4.64 12.33
N GLU A 57 -3.79 -3.86 12.71
CA GLU A 57 -3.96 -2.55 13.33
C GLU A 57 -4.70 -1.58 12.40
N LYS A 58 -4.34 -1.54 11.12
CA LYS A 58 -5.01 -0.68 10.13
C LYS A 58 -6.46 -1.06 9.92
N LEU A 59 -6.77 -2.36 9.91
CA LEU A 59 -8.14 -2.84 9.82
C LEU A 59 -8.96 -2.33 11.03
N ARG A 60 -8.48 -2.59 12.26
CA ARG A 60 -9.21 -2.23 13.49
C ARG A 60 -9.32 -0.73 13.74
N LYS A 61 -8.36 0.06 13.24
CA LYS A 61 -8.28 1.50 13.45
C LYS A 61 -9.55 2.25 13.03
N TYR A 62 -10.25 1.74 12.02
CA TYR A 62 -11.40 2.41 11.41
C TYR A 62 -12.74 1.71 11.65
N ASP A 63 -12.81 0.69 12.51
CA ASP A 63 -14.07 -0.04 12.78
C ASP A 63 -15.19 0.90 13.24
N LEU A 64 -14.90 1.82 14.16
CA LEU A 64 -15.87 2.82 14.64
C LEU A 64 -16.33 3.76 13.52
N LEU A 65 -15.40 4.20 12.67
CA LEU A 65 -15.71 5.07 11.54
C LEU A 65 -16.59 4.35 10.52
N ALA A 66 -16.27 3.10 10.21
CA ALA A 66 -17.03 2.29 9.28
C ALA A 66 -18.47 2.09 9.77
N ASN A 67 -18.67 1.80 11.06
CA ASN A 67 -20.01 1.67 11.63
C ASN A 67 -20.81 2.97 11.51
N GLU A 68 -20.20 4.11 11.85
CA GLU A 68 -20.89 5.40 11.78
C GLU A 68 -21.23 5.79 10.34
N LEU A 69 -20.30 5.59 9.40
CA LEU A 69 -20.57 5.83 7.97
C LEU A 69 -21.65 4.92 7.41
N GLY A 70 -21.71 3.66 7.88
CA GLY A 70 -22.77 2.74 7.50
C GLY A 70 -24.14 3.24 7.91
N LEU A 71 -24.24 3.89 9.07
CA LEU A 71 -25.48 4.52 9.55
C LEU A 71 -25.83 5.80 8.78
N ILE A 72 -24.86 6.70 8.59
CA ILE A 72 -25.05 8.00 7.91
C ILE A 72 -25.48 7.79 6.45
N TYR A 73 -24.75 6.96 5.72
CA TYR A 73 -24.96 6.75 4.29
C TYR A 73 -25.94 5.61 3.99
N LYS A 74 -26.37 4.85 5.02
CA LYS A 74 -27.22 3.65 4.88
C LYS A 74 -26.65 2.67 3.86
N CYS A 75 -25.36 2.38 3.98
CA CYS A 75 -24.59 1.65 2.98
C CYS A 75 -23.62 0.66 3.62
N SER A 76 -23.13 -0.31 2.85
CA SER A 76 -22.08 -1.21 3.34
C SER A 76 -20.73 -0.49 3.34
N VAL A 77 -19.97 -0.63 4.42
CA VAL A 77 -18.63 -0.04 4.53
C VAL A 77 -17.59 -1.15 4.67
N GLU A 78 -16.56 -1.11 3.85
CA GLU A 78 -15.46 -2.05 3.87
C GLU A 78 -14.13 -1.33 4.15
N ILE A 79 -13.35 -1.87 5.09
CA ILE A 79 -11.99 -1.39 5.36
C ILE A 79 -11.01 -2.33 4.66
N ILE A 80 -10.13 -1.77 3.85
CA ILE A 80 -9.11 -2.51 3.11
C ILE A 80 -7.73 -1.97 3.51
N PRO A 81 -6.98 -2.70 4.36
CA PRO A 81 -5.58 -2.40 4.57
C PRO A 81 -4.79 -2.84 3.33
N TYR A 82 -3.98 -1.95 2.77
CA TYR A 82 -3.02 -2.26 1.71
C TYR A 82 -1.62 -2.15 2.32
N VAL A 83 -1.10 -3.27 2.82
CA VAL A 83 0.18 -3.31 3.52
C VAL A 83 1.16 -4.19 2.77
N MET A 84 2.34 -3.64 2.50
CA MET A 84 3.43 -4.36 1.87
C MET A 84 4.76 -3.96 2.50
N THR A 85 5.79 -4.78 2.27
CA THR A 85 7.15 -4.43 2.66
C THR A 85 7.85 -3.62 1.56
N TRP A 86 8.99 -3.03 1.92
CA TRP A 86 9.82 -2.27 0.99
C TRP A 86 10.48 -3.15 -0.08
N ASP A 87 10.56 -4.47 0.10
CA ASP A 87 11.04 -5.46 -0.86
C ASP A 87 9.89 -6.18 -1.61
N GLY A 88 8.64 -5.71 -1.45
CA GLY A 88 7.49 -6.20 -2.22
C GLY A 88 6.80 -7.44 -1.63
N ILE A 89 7.19 -7.88 -0.44
CA ILE A 89 6.50 -8.96 0.28
C ILE A 89 5.14 -8.44 0.77
N VAL A 90 4.11 -9.27 0.58
CA VAL A 90 2.72 -8.97 0.93
C VAL A 90 2.14 -10.09 1.78
N THR A 91 1.04 -9.81 2.46
CA THR A 91 0.35 -10.81 3.28
C THR A 91 -0.39 -11.83 2.42
N LYS A 92 -0.77 -12.96 3.02
CA LYS A 92 -1.67 -13.93 2.38
C LYS A 92 -3.04 -13.35 2.01
N TYR A 93 -3.46 -12.25 2.64
CA TYR A 93 -4.75 -11.61 2.40
C TYR A 93 -4.72 -10.61 1.25
N HIS A 94 -3.52 -10.17 0.84
CA HIS A 94 -3.31 -9.17 -0.19
C HIS A 94 -4.04 -9.46 -1.51
N LYS A 95 -3.96 -10.69 -2.01
CA LYS A 95 -4.69 -11.12 -3.22
C LYS A 95 -6.20 -10.99 -3.07
N SER A 96 -6.74 -11.25 -1.88
CA SER A 96 -8.16 -11.07 -1.60
C SER A 96 -8.53 -9.58 -1.61
N HIS A 97 -7.68 -8.73 -1.02
CA HIS A 97 -7.87 -7.28 -0.98
C HIS A 97 -7.91 -6.66 -2.38
N LEU A 98 -6.99 -7.05 -3.26
CA LEU A 98 -6.97 -6.62 -4.66
C LEU A 98 -8.21 -7.03 -5.44
N LYS A 99 -8.68 -8.28 -5.25
CA LYS A 99 -9.91 -8.77 -5.89
C LYS A 99 -11.13 -7.97 -5.47
N ARG A 100 -11.23 -7.60 -4.18
CA ARG A 100 -12.33 -6.77 -3.65
C ARG A 100 -12.31 -5.34 -4.18
N LEU A 101 -11.12 -4.81 -4.47
CA LEU A 101 -10.93 -3.51 -5.11
C LEU A 101 -11.09 -3.56 -6.64
N GLU A 102 -11.27 -4.75 -7.23
CA GLU A 102 -11.31 -4.94 -8.69
C GLU A 102 -10.04 -4.36 -9.37
N MET A 103 -8.90 -4.34 -8.67
CA MET A 103 -7.66 -3.76 -9.20
C MET A 103 -6.99 -4.71 -10.19
N PRO A 104 -6.70 -4.25 -11.42
CA PRO A 104 -5.96 -5.05 -12.37
C PRO A 104 -4.48 -5.08 -12.00
N MET A 105 -3.83 -6.22 -12.27
CA MET A 105 -2.47 -6.52 -11.82
C MET A 105 -1.41 -5.54 -12.35
N ASN A 106 -1.62 -4.95 -13.53
CA ASN A 106 -0.74 -3.91 -14.06
C ASN A 106 -0.76 -2.62 -13.24
N VAL A 107 -1.91 -2.26 -12.66
CA VAL A 107 -2.03 -1.07 -11.81
C VAL A 107 -1.35 -1.32 -10.46
N GLU A 108 -1.48 -2.52 -9.91
CA GLU A 108 -0.72 -2.92 -8.73
C GLU A 108 0.79 -2.81 -8.98
N ALA A 109 1.30 -3.43 -10.04
CA ALA A 109 2.72 -3.37 -10.39
C ALA A 109 3.20 -1.92 -10.57
N TYR A 110 2.37 -1.07 -11.18
CA TYR A 110 2.66 0.36 -11.31
C TYR A 110 2.74 1.06 -9.96
N ILE A 111 1.78 0.84 -9.05
CA ILE A 111 1.80 1.39 -7.69
C ILE A 111 3.05 0.93 -6.94
N GLN A 112 3.37 -0.37 -7.01
CA GLN A 112 4.56 -0.94 -6.39
C GLN A 112 5.83 -0.27 -6.92
N SER A 113 5.94 -0.08 -8.24
CA SER A 113 7.10 0.59 -8.86
C SER A 113 7.27 2.03 -8.37
N ILE A 114 6.17 2.78 -8.21
CA ILE A 114 6.20 4.16 -7.69
C ILE A 114 6.65 4.17 -6.23
N VAL A 115 6.11 3.27 -5.40
CA VAL A 115 6.45 3.17 -3.99
C VAL A 115 7.92 2.82 -3.81
N LEU A 116 8.43 1.82 -4.54
CA LEU A 116 9.84 1.43 -4.53
C LEU A 116 10.73 2.60 -4.95
N LYS A 117 10.41 3.25 -6.07
CA LYS A 117 11.16 4.40 -6.57
C LYS A 117 11.23 5.53 -5.54
N LYS A 118 10.09 5.93 -4.96
CA LYS A 118 10.04 6.99 -3.93
C LYS A 118 10.80 6.61 -2.67
N THR A 119 10.73 5.34 -2.28
CA THR A 119 11.46 4.82 -1.10
C THR A 119 12.96 4.91 -1.33
N VAL A 120 13.45 4.45 -2.50
CA VAL A 120 14.86 4.56 -2.88
C VAL A 120 15.33 6.01 -2.96
N GLU A 121 14.53 6.90 -3.57
CA GLU A 121 14.83 8.34 -3.65
C GLU A 121 14.95 8.96 -2.24
N THR A 122 14.05 8.59 -1.32
CA THR A 122 14.05 9.09 0.06
C THR A 122 15.28 8.60 0.83
N ILE A 123 15.59 7.29 0.75
CA ILE A 123 16.78 6.72 1.40
C ILE A 123 18.06 7.33 0.83
N SER A 124 18.15 7.50 -0.49
CA SER A 124 19.31 8.11 -1.16
C SER A 124 19.46 9.59 -0.79
N PHE A 125 18.35 10.29 -0.58
CA PHE A 125 18.36 11.67 -0.10
C PHE A 125 18.83 11.75 1.36
N ASP A 126 18.31 10.89 2.24
CA ASP A 126 18.73 10.83 3.64
C ASP A 126 20.21 10.45 3.78
N ARG A 127 20.71 9.52 2.95
CA ARG A 127 22.14 9.17 2.84
C ARG A 127 22.99 10.38 2.44
N ARG A 128 22.58 11.14 1.41
CA ARG A 128 23.30 12.35 0.96
C ARG A 128 23.30 13.48 1.99
N ARG A 129 22.32 13.52 2.90
CA ARG A 129 22.26 14.50 3.99
C ARG A 129 23.15 14.15 5.19
N GLY A 130 23.80 12.99 5.18
CA GLY A 130 24.78 12.63 6.21
C GLY A 130 24.16 12.56 7.60
N LEU A 131 23.04 11.84 7.77
CA LEU A 131 22.64 11.44 9.12
C LEU A 131 23.69 10.41 9.61
N GLU A 132 24.64 10.90 10.39
CA GLU A 132 25.89 10.22 10.75
C GLU A 132 25.68 8.79 11.27
N SER A 133 26.00 7.79 10.45
CA SER A 133 26.43 6.48 10.95
C SER A 133 27.31 5.77 9.93
N GLY A 134 28.61 6.08 10.00
CA GLY A 134 29.70 5.18 9.63
C GLY A 134 29.87 4.82 8.15
N LEU A 135 30.90 5.39 7.54
CA LEU A 135 31.44 5.10 6.19
C LEU A 135 31.66 3.59 5.89
N ASN A 136 31.58 2.71 6.89
CA ASN A 136 31.75 1.25 6.76
C ASN A 136 30.46 0.52 6.31
N ALA A 137 29.28 1.11 6.49
CA ALA A 137 28.02 0.51 6.03
C ALA A 137 27.87 0.64 4.51
N GLU A 138 28.46 1.69 3.95
CA GLU A 138 28.28 2.13 2.57
C GLU A 138 28.76 1.10 1.53
N GLU A 139 29.96 0.54 1.70
CA GLU A 139 30.48 -0.54 0.85
C GLU A 139 29.72 -1.87 1.02
N SER A 140 29.20 -2.14 2.22
CA SER A 140 28.45 -3.37 2.50
C SER A 140 27.09 -3.36 1.80
N TRP A 141 26.41 -2.20 1.81
CA TRP A 141 25.11 -2.01 1.16
C TRP A 141 25.18 -1.96 -0.36
N GLU A 142 26.23 -1.37 -0.94
CA GLU A 142 26.42 -1.40 -2.40
C GLU A 142 26.68 -2.82 -2.91
N ARG A 143 27.53 -3.60 -2.21
CA ARG A 143 27.71 -5.02 -2.52
C ARG A 143 26.40 -5.82 -2.36
N ALA A 144 25.62 -5.54 -1.31
CA ALA A 144 24.35 -6.23 -1.07
C ALA A 144 23.29 -5.89 -2.14
N SER A 145 23.15 -4.60 -2.49
CA SER A 145 22.19 -4.12 -3.49
C SER A 145 22.55 -4.62 -4.88
N MET A 146 23.83 -4.58 -5.27
CA MET A 146 24.30 -5.20 -6.51
C MET A 146 24.02 -6.70 -6.54
N GLY A 147 24.20 -7.41 -5.41
CA GLY A 147 23.90 -8.83 -5.32
C GLY A 147 22.40 -9.16 -5.44
N VAL A 148 21.51 -8.22 -5.10
CA VAL A 148 20.06 -8.37 -5.32
C VAL A 148 19.72 -8.09 -6.79
N ILE A 149 20.28 -7.03 -7.38
CA ILE A 149 20.05 -6.65 -8.79
C ILE A 149 20.53 -7.75 -9.75
N MET A 150 21.76 -8.25 -9.57
CA MET A 150 22.26 -9.38 -10.37
C MET A 150 21.40 -10.63 -10.21
N ARG A 151 20.84 -10.89 -9.03
CA ARG A 151 19.94 -12.03 -8.82
C ARG A 151 18.60 -11.86 -9.51
N SER A 152 18.04 -10.64 -9.55
CA SER A 152 16.83 -10.36 -10.33
C SER A 152 17.08 -10.48 -11.84
N GLU A 153 18.20 -9.96 -12.33
CA GLU A 153 18.59 -10.04 -13.75
C GLU A 153 18.82 -11.51 -14.18
N MET A 154 19.54 -12.30 -13.36
CA MET A 154 19.69 -13.75 -13.62
C MET A 154 18.35 -14.50 -13.57
N HIS A 155 17.43 -14.15 -12.66
CA HIS A 155 16.11 -14.78 -12.62
C HIS A 155 15.27 -14.42 -13.86
N GLU A 156 15.41 -13.21 -14.37
CA GLU A 156 14.76 -12.75 -15.60
C GLU A 156 15.36 -13.42 -16.84
N GLU A 157 16.68 -13.61 -16.89
CA GLU A 157 17.37 -14.42 -17.91
C GLU A 157 16.98 -15.90 -17.85
N LEU A 158 16.93 -16.52 -16.67
CA LEU A 158 16.46 -17.91 -16.52
C LEU A 158 15.01 -18.07 -17.01
N ASN A 159 14.13 -17.14 -16.62
CA ASN A 159 12.72 -17.18 -17.02
C ASN A 159 12.50 -16.89 -18.51
N THR A 160 13.43 -16.21 -19.18
CA THR A 160 13.39 -16.01 -20.64
C THR A 160 13.97 -17.22 -21.38
N LEU A 161 15.07 -17.82 -20.88
CA LEU A 161 15.65 -19.06 -21.40
C LEU A 161 14.67 -20.25 -21.35
N PHE A 162 13.93 -20.41 -20.25
CA PHE A 162 12.93 -21.48 -20.13
C PHE A 162 11.69 -21.30 -21.03
N LYS A 163 11.40 -20.08 -21.49
CA LYS A 163 10.31 -19.79 -22.43
C LYS A 163 10.70 -19.98 -23.89
N THR A 164 11.99 -20.03 -24.20
CA THR A 164 12.52 -20.25 -25.55
C THR A 164 12.88 -21.72 -25.85
N SER A 165 12.72 -22.62 -24.88
CA SER A 165 12.99 -24.06 -24.99
C SER A 165 11.74 -24.95 -25.09
N GLU A 166 10.56 -24.36 -25.29
CA GLU A 166 9.31 -25.03 -25.73
C GLU A 166 8.98 -24.60 -27.17
#